data_AF-A0A2W6ANP0-F1
#
_entry.id   AF-A0A2W6ANP0-F1
#
_cell.length_a   1.000
_cell.length_b   1.000
_cell.length_c   1.000
_cell.angle_alpha   90.00
_cell.angle_beta   90.00
_cell.angle_gamma   90.00
#
_symmetry.space_group_name_H-M   'P 1'
#
loop_
_entity.id
_entity.type
_entity.pdbx_description
1 polymer ?
#
loop_
_entity_poly.entity_id
_entity_poly.type
_entity_poly.pdbx_seq_one_letter_code
_entity_poly.pdbx_strand_id
1 'polypeptide(L)'
;MAWRDLARVLLTMEMGDQTSLAALPAAAERAFQKLCRLLAELVTRTGCQALVARALHLTRFEFPFLAGVRATTNRDVPLEGLQESLGDVEPAHAHEGLVLLLANLIALLVTFIGEGVTLRLLADVWPDMPREQPGSERREA
;
A
#
# COMPACT_ATOMS: atom_id res chain seq x y z
N MET A 1 9.39 12.69 -2.73
CA MET A 1 8.65 11.65 -3.47
C MET A 1 7.20 11.66 -2.98
N ALA A 2 6.21 11.76 -3.88
CA ALA A 2 4.81 11.60 -3.47
C ALA A 2 4.50 10.11 -3.38
N TRP A 3 4.43 9.53 -2.17
CA TRP A 3 4.15 8.10 -1.97
C TRP A 3 2.85 7.61 -2.64
N ARG A 4 1.96 8.55 -3.00
CA ARG A 4 0.75 8.32 -3.80
C ARG A 4 1.05 7.81 -5.22
N ASP A 5 2.07 8.33 -5.89
CA ASP A 5 2.39 7.89 -7.26
C ASP A 5 2.94 6.47 -7.25
N LEU A 6 3.84 6.17 -6.29
CA LEU A 6 4.32 4.81 -6.08
C LEU A 6 3.18 3.86 -5.71
N ALA A 7 2.31 4.24 -4.77
CA ALA A 7 1.14 3.44 -4.40
C ALA A 7 0.21 3.16 -5.59
N ARG A 8 -0.01 4.16 -6.46
CA ARG A 8 -0.80 3.99 -7.68
C ARG A 8 -0.17 2.97 -8.62
N VAL A 9 1.14 3.06 -8.85
CA VAL A 9 1.87 2.08 -9.66
C VAL A 9 1.74 0.68 -9.07
N LEU A 10 1.95 0.52 -7.76
CA LEU A 10 1.84 -0.79 -7.10
C LEU A 10 0.43 -1.40 -7.23
N LEU A 11 -0.62 -0.59 -7.06
CA LEU A 11 -1.99 -1.07 -7.27
C LEU A 11 -2.24 -1.46 -8.73
N THR A 12 -1.72 -0.69 -9.69
CA THR A 12 -1.79 -1.06 -11.11
C THR A 12 -1.08 -2.38 -11.40
N MET A 13 0.11 -2.59 -10.82
CA MET A 13 0.82 -3.87 -10.95
C MET A 13 0.01 -5.03 -10.37
N GLU A 14 -0.64 -4.84 -9.22
CA GLU A 14 -1.48 -5.88 -8.62
C GLU A 14 -2.78 -6.14 -9.38
N MET A 15 -3.30 -5.18 -10.14
CA MET A 15 -4.43 -5.39 -11.05
C MET A 15 -4.05 -6.29 -12.25
N GLY A 16 -2.78 -6.32 -12.64
CA GLY A 16 -2.29 -7.13 -13.76
C GLY A 16 -3.03 -6.80 -15.07
N ASP A 17 -3.34 -7.83 -15.88
CA ASP A 17 -4.08 -7.68 -17.13
C ASP A 17 -5.54 -7.21 -16.93
N GLN A 18 -6.04 -7.28 -15.70
CA GLN A 18 -7.38 -6.80 -15.35
C GLN A 18 -7.31 -5.34 -14.95
N THR A 19 -7.15 -4.43 -15.92
CA THR A 19 -7.17 -2.97 -15.67
C THR A 19 -8.56 -2.43 -15.31
N SER A 20 -9.52 -3.31 -15.02
CA SER A 20 -10.85 -2.91 -14.57
C SER A 20 -10.83 -2.57 -13.08
N LEU A 21 -11.49 -1.48 -12.72
CA LEU A 21 -11.67 -1.08 -11.32
C LEU A 21 -12.46 -2.13 -10.50
N ALA A 22 -13.10 -3.10 -11.15
CA ALA A 22 -13.67 -4.26 -10.46
C ALA A 22 -12.60 -5.14 -9.77
N ALA A 23 -11.35 -5.15 -10.24
CA ALA A 23 -10.25 -5.90 -9.65
C ALA A 23 -9.57 -5.15 -8.49
N LEU A 24 -9.93 -3.89 -8.26
CA LEU A 24 -9.29 -3.00 -7.31
C LEU A 24 -9.30 -3.52 -5.86
N PRO A 25 -10.41 -4.03 -5.29
CA PRO A 25 -10.40 -4.55 -3.92
C PRO A 25 -9.39 -5.69 -3.76
N ALA A 26 -9.38 -6.62 -4.73
CA ALA A 26 -8.48 -7.77 -4.71
C ALA A 26 -7.02 -7.35 -4.93
N ALA A 27 -6.76 -6.33 -5.75
CA ALA A 27 -5.43 -5.77 -5.95
C ALA A 27 -4.89 -5.11 -4.66
N ALA A 28 -5.75 -4.35 -3.96
CA ALA A 28 -5.39 -3.78 -2.66
C ALA A 28 -5.11 -4.87 -1.63
N GLU A 29 -5.97 -5.88 -1.49
CA GLU A 29 -5.73 -7.00 -0.57
C GLU A 29 -4.39 -7.68 -0.84
N ARG A 30 -4.06 -7.98 -2.11
CA ARG A 30 -2.77 -8.57 -2.48
C ARG A 30 -1.61 -7.67 -2.10
N ALA A 31 -1.71 -6.36 -2.33
CA ALA A 31 -0.65 -5.43 -1.96
C ALA A 31 -0.38 -5.41 -0.45
N PHE A 32 -1.44 -5.27 0.35
CA PHE A 32 -1.34 -5.29 1.81
C PHE A 32 -0.88 -6.64 2.34
N GLN A 33 -1.31 -7.74 1.70
CA GLN A 33 -0.89 -9.09 2.07
C GLN A 33 0.61 -9.27 1.86
N LYS A 34 1.12 -8.86 0.70
CA LYS A 34 2.56 -8.92 0.39
C LYS A 34 3.39 -8.09 1.37
N LEU A 35 2.97 -6.86 1.66
CA LEU A 35 3.64 -6.00 2.65
C LEU A 35 3.60 -6.59 4.05
N CYS A 36 2.44 -7.07 4.51
CA CYS A 36 2.35 -7.65 5.85
C CYS A 36 3.11 -8.97 5.98
N ARG A 37 3.26 -9.75 4.91
CA ARG A 37 4.13 -10.93 4.93
C ARG A 37 5.58 -10.52 5.17
N LEU A 38 6.07 -9.53 4.42
CA LEU A 38 7.43 -9.00 4.59
C LEU A 38 7.64 -8.36 5.97
N LEU A 39 6.70 -7.54 6.45
CA LEU A 39 6.81 -6.87 7.75
C LEU A 39 6.68 -7.85 8.92
N ALA A 40 5.93 -8.94 8.77
CA ALA A 40 5.86 -9.98 9.78
C ALA A 40 7.18 -10.75 9.93
N GLU A 41 7.99 -10.83 8.88
CA GLU A 41 9.33 -11.44 8.91
C GLU A 41 10.38 -10.50 9.52
N LEU A 42 10.26 -9.19 9.27
CA LEU A 42 11.21 -8.19 9.78
C LEU A 42 10.93 -7.73 11.22
N VAL A 43 9.65 -7.63 11.60
CA VAL A 43 9.23 -7.06 12.88
C VAL A 43 8.36 -8.08 13.61
N THR A 44 7.04 -8.00 13.43
CA THR A 44 6.05 -8.94 13.94
C THR A 44 4.74 -8.74 13.18
N ARG A 45 3.87 -9.75 13.22
CA ARG A 45 2.50 -9.67 12.68
C ARG A 45 1.67 -8.55 13.35
N THR A 46 1.78 -8.41 14.66
CA THR A 46 1.12 -7.34 15.43
C THR A 46 1.65 -5.97 15.05
N GLY A 47 2.96 -5.86 14.76
CA GLY A 47 3.57 -4.66 14.22
C GLY A 47 2.96 -4.26 12.87
N CYS A 48 2.80 -5.20 11.93
CA CYS A 48 2.12 -4.87 10.66
C CYS A 48 0.68 -4.40 10.90
N GLN A 49 -0.09 -5.13 11.72
CA GLN A 49 -1.47 -4.79 12.01
C GLN A 49 -1.60 -3.38 12.61
N ALA A 50 -0.70 -2.99 13.51
CA ALA A 50 -0.65 -1.63 14.06
C ALA A 50 -0.36 -0.56 12.99
N LEU A 51 0.57 -0.84 12.06
CA LEU A 51 0.89 0.08 10.96
C LEU A 51 -0.29 0.24 9.99
N VAL A 52 -0.96 -0.86 9.63
CA VAL A 52 -2.15 -0.83 8.77
C VAL A 52 -3.29 -0.10 9.47
N ALA A 53 -3.51 -0.34 10.76
CA ALA A 53 -4.52 0.38 11.55
C ALA A 53 -4.23 1.89 11.58
N ARG A 54 -2.96 2.29 11.71
CA ARG A 54 -2.55 3.69 11.66
C ARG A 54 -2.76 4.31 10.29
N ALA A 55 -2.44 3.60 9.21
CA ALA A 55 -2.68 4.04 7.83
C ALA A 55 -4.19 4.21 7.55
N LEU A 56 -5.02 3.28 8.02
CA LEU A 56 -6.49 3.38 7.96
C LEU A 56 -6.98 4.63 8.69
N HIS A 57 -6.48 4.88 9.92
CA HIS A 57 -6.85 6.07 10.68
C HIS A 57 -6.53 7.38 9.94
N LEU A 58 -5.37 7.48 9.30
CA LEU A 58 -5.00 8.65 8.50
C LEU A 58 -5.91 8.84 7.29
N THR A 59 -6.23 7.75 6.61
CA THR A 59 -6.95 7.78 5.33
C THR A 59 -8.44 8.06 5.51
N ARG A 60 -9.03 7.58 6.61
CA ARG A 60 -10.46 7.76 6.93
C ARG A 60 -10.89 9.22 7.07
N PHE A 61 -9.95 10.13 7.34
CA PHE A 61 -10.24 11.56 7.37
C PHE A 61 -10.70 12.07 5.99
N GLU A 62 -10.03 11.61 4.93
CA GLU A 62 -10.34 12.01 3.54
C GLU A 62 -11.37 11.06 2.89
N PHE A 63 -11.39 9.79 3.31
CA PHE A 63 -12.21 8.74 2.71
C PHE A 63 -13.05 7.99 3.76
N PRO A 64 -14.21 8.53 4.15
CA PRO A 64 -15.05 7.96 5.22
C PRO A 64 -15.58 6.56 4.94
N PHE A 65 -15.64 6.13 3.67
CA PHE A 65 -16.10 4.78 3.32
C PHE A 65 -15.24 3.69 3.99
N LEU A 66 -13.96 3.98 4.28
CA LEU A 66 -13.03 3.07 4.98
C LEU A 66 -13.31 2.92 6.49
N ALA A 67 -14.34 3.56 7.04
CA ALA A 67 -14.66 3.50 8.47
C ALA A 67 -14.96 2.06 8.95
N GLY A 68 -15.55 1.23 8.08
CA GLY A 68 -15.85 -0.18 8.36
C GLY A 68 -14.64 -1.12 8.26
N VAL A 69 -13.57 -0.71 7.56
CA VAL A 69 -12.42 -1.57 7.24
C VAL A 69 -11.49 -1.72 8.44
N ARG A 70 -11.10 -2.93 8.82
CA ARG A 70 -10.25 -3.20 9.99
C ARG A 70 -8.95 -3.90 9.61
N ALA A 71 -7.86 -3.45 10.23
CA ALA A 71 -6.58 -4.15 10.15
C ALA A 71 -6.64 -5.42 11.00
N THR A 72 -6.35 -6.57 10.40
CA THR A 72 -6.33 -7.84 11.13
C THR A 72 -4.93 -8.41 11.25
N THR A 73 -4.76 -9.36 12.16
CA THR A 73 -3.55 -10.19 12.22
C THR A 73 -3.63 -11.40 11.28
N ASN A 74 -4.74 -11.64 10.57
CA ASN A 74 -4.84 -12.73 9.62
C ASN A 74 -3.87 -12.51 8.46
N ARG A 75 -3.06 -13.53 8.12
CA ARG A 75 -2.07 -13.44 7.04
C ARG A 75 -2.74 -13.23 5.68
N ASP A 76 -3.95 -13.73 5.51
CA ASP A 76 -4.60 -13.79 4.21
C ASP A 76 -5.62 -12.68 4.00
N VAL A 77 -6.03 -11.99 5.07
CA VAL A 77 -7.01 -10.92 5.03
C VAL A 77 -6.53 -9.75 5.89
N PRO A 78 -5.51 -8.99 5.45
CA PRO A 78 -5.00 -7.86 6.22
C PRO A 78 -6.04 -6.74 6.39
N LEU A 79 -7.03 -6.62 5.50
CA LEU A 79 -8.08 -5.59 5.51
C LEU A 79 -9.49 -6.21 5.58
N GLU A 80 -9.95 -6.57 6.76
CA GLU A 80 -11.31 -7.08 6.94
C GLU A 80 -12.35 -6.00 6.66
N GLY A 81 -13.42 -6.35 5.92
CA GLY A 81 -14.51 -5.43 5.59
C GLY A 81 -14.25 -4.56 4.35
N LEU A 82 -13.13 -4.77 3.63
CA LEU A 82 -12.76 -3.94 2.48
C LEU A 82 -13.74 -4.08 1.32
N GLN A 83 -14.12 -5.31 0.97
CA GLN A 83 -15.02 -5.55 -0.17
C GLN A 83 -16.41 -4.94 0.08
N GLU A 84 -16.93 -5.07 1.29
CA GLU A 84 -18.21 -4.50 1.71
C GLU A 84 -18.16 -2.97 1.71
N SER A 85 -17.05 -2.39 2.19
CA SER A 85 -16.81 -0.95 2.22
C SER A 85 -16.78 -0.31 0.83
N LEU A 86 -16.40 -1.07 -0.20
CA LEU A 86 -16.27 -0.60 -1.58
C LEU A 86 -17.52 -0.84 -2.44
N GLY A 87 -18.49 -1.62 -1.97
CA GLY A 87 -19.63 -2.09 -2.78
C GLY A 87 -20.48 -0.96 -3.40
N ASP A 88 -20.66 0.15 -2.68
CA ASP A 88 -21.48 1.29 -3.10
C ASP A 88 -20.66 2.55 -3.43
N VAL A 89 -19.33 2.42 -3.49
CA VAL A 89 -18.41 3.56 -3.71
C VAL A 89 -18.11 3.71 -5.19
N GLU A 90 -18.11 4.95 -5.68
CA GLU A 90 -17.71 5.25 -7.06
C GLU A 90 -16.28 4.73 -7.32
N PRO A 91 -16.04 3.98 -8.40
CA PRO A 91 -14.76 3.30 -8.64
C PRO A 91 -13.50 4.19 -8.61
N ALA A 92 -13.55 5.41 -9.16
CA ALA A 92 -12.40 6.31 -9.11
C ALA A 92 -12.16 6.85 -7.69
N HIS A 93 -13.23 7.14 -6.94
CA HIS A 93 -13.14 7.53 -5.53
C HIS A 93 -12.59 6.40 -4.65
N ALA A 94 -13.04 5.16 -4.89
CA ALA A 94 -12.49 3.95 -4.28
C ALA A 94 -10.99 3.82 -4.56
N HIS A 95 -10.59 3.99 -5.82
CA HIS A 95 -9.19 3.93 -6.24
C HIS A 95 -8.32 4.95 -5.50
N GLU A 96 -8.74 6.23 -5.45
CA GLU A 96 -7.97 7.27 -4.75
C GLU A 96 -7.87 7.01 -3.24
N GLY A 97 -8.92 6.46 -2.62
CA GLY A 97 -8.87 6.06 -1.21
C GLY A 97 -7.88 4.93 -0.93
N LEU A 98 -7.80 3.93 -1.82
CA LEU A 98 -6.84 2.83 -1.68
C LEU A 98 -5.41 3.26 -2.01
N VAL A 99 -5.22 4.16 -2.99
CA VAL A 99 -3.94 4.80 -3.27
C VAL A 99 -3.45 5.55 -2.03
N LEU A 100 -4.30 6.37 -1.40
CA LEU A 100 -3.92 7.08 -0.19
C LEU A 100 -3.65 6.13 0.97
N LEU A 101 -4.43 5.07 1.13
CA LEU A 101 -4.23 4.07 2.18
C LEU A 101 -2.86 3.40 2.08
N LEU A 102 -2.50 2.93 0.88
CA LEU A 102 -1.20 2.32 0.62
C LEU A 102 -0.05 3.33 0.73
N ALA A 103 -0.24 4.56 0.23
CA ALA A 103 0.73 5.63 0.37
C ALA A 103 1.03 5.97 1.84
N ASN A 104 0.00 6.02 2.70
CA ASN A 104 0.16 6.25 4.12
C ASN A 104 0.93 5.12 4.80
N LEU A 105 0.70 3.85 4.40
CA LEU A 105 1.49 2.73 4.90
C LEU A 105 2.97 2.85 4.50
N ILE A 106 3.25 3.17 3.23
CA ILE A 106 4.62 3.38 2.74
C ILE A 106 5.29 4.54 3.50
N ALA A 107 4.59 5.66 3.69
CA ALA A 107 5.11 6.82 4.43
C ALA A 107 5.45 6.46 5.88
N LEU A 108 4.64 5.62 6.54
CA LEU A 108 4.93 5.11 7.87
C LEU A 108 6.20 4.25 7.88
N LEU A 109 6.38 3.36 6.91
CA LEU A 109 7.62 2.57 6.77
C LEU A 109 8.84 3.48 6.61
N VAL A 110 8.77 4.45 5.70
CA VAL A 110 9.84 5.43 5.50
C VAL A 110 10.18 6.17 6.79
N THR A 111 9.17 6.53 7.58
CA THR A 111 9.35 7.22 8.86
C THR A 111 10.04 6.33 9.90
N PHE A 112 9.75 5.03 9.94
CA PHE A 112 10.29 4.13 10.96
C PHE A 112 11.64 3.50 10.62
N ILE A 113 11.86 3.15 9.34
CA ILE A 113 13.05 2.39 8.91
C ILE A 113 13.88 3.10 7.83
N GLY A 114 13.44 4.28 7.40
CA GLY A 114 14.10 5.07 6.37
C GLY A 114 13.66 4.74 4.95
N GLU A 115 13.87 5.70 4.05
CA GLU A 115 13.49 5.61 2.63
C GLU A 115 14.25 4.52 1.89
N GLY A 116 15.58 4.49 2.01
CA GLY A 116 16.41 3.52 1.28
C GLY A 116 16.08 2.06 1.63
N VAL A 117 15.81 1.77 2.91
CA VAL A 117 15.37 0.43 3.34
C VAL A 117 13.98 0.14 2.81
N THR A 118 13.05 1.09 2.92
CA THR A 118 11.67 0.91 2.43
C THR A 118 11.65 0.61 0.93
N LEU A 119 12.34 1.40 0.11
CA LEU A 119 12.39 1.20 -1.34
C LEU A 119 13.01 -0.14 -1.73
N ARG A 120 14.05 -0.60 -1.01
CA ARG A 120 14.64 -1.91 -1.23
C ARG A 120 13.64 -3.03 -0.93
N LEU A 121 12.93 -2.96 0.19
CA LEU A 121 11.92 -3.95 0.57
C LEU A 121 10.76 -3.99 -0.43
N LEU A 122 10.29 -2.82 -0.89
CA LEU A 122 9.29 -2.76 -1.93
C LEU A 122 9.79 -3.38 -3.24
N ALA A 123 11.05 -3.13 -3.63
CA ALA A 123 11.64 -3.69 -4.83
C ALA A 123 11.89 -5.21 -4.76
N ASP A 124 12.05 -5.77 -3.55
CA ASP A 124 12.14 -7.22 -3.35
C ASP A 124 10.76 -7.91 -3.52
N VAL A 125 9.67 -7.19 -3.21
CA VAL A 125 8.28 -7.67 -3.36
C VAL A 125 7.72 -7.40 -4.76
N TRP A 126 8.08 -6.27 -5.35
CA TRP A 126 7.68 -5.79 -6.67
C TRP A 126 8.91 -5.52 -7.53
N PRO A 127 9.50 -6.57 -8.16
CA PRO A 127 10.73 -6.42 -8.91
C PRO A 127 10.62 -5.46 -10.10
N ASP A 128 9.43 -5.37 -10.70
CA ASP A 128 9.15 -4.50 -11.85
C ASP A 128 8.73 -3.07 -11.45
N MET A 129 8.76 -2.72 -10.16
CA MET A 129 8.43 -1.35 -9.75
C MET A 129 9.50 -0.36 -10.27
N PRO A 130 9.12 0.86 -10.65
CA PRO A 130 10.08 1.88 -11.04
C PRO A 130 11.07 2.13 -9.90
N ARG A 131 12.33 1.78 -10.12
CA ARG A 131 13.41 2.16 -9.22
C ARG A 131 13.85 3.56 -9.63
N GLU A 132 13.52 4.56 -8.83
CA GLU A 132 14.21 5.84 -8.93
C GLU A 132 15.68 5.58 -8.57
N GLN A 133 16.55 5.55 -9.58
CA GLN A 133 17.98 5.60 -9.34
C GLN A 133 18.28 7.02 -8.87
N PRO A 134 18.76 7.22 -7.62
CA PRO A 134 19.23 8.54 -7.23
C PRO A 134 20.33 8.97 -8.20
N GLY A 135 20.21 10.21 -8.67
CA GLY A 135 20.96 10.82 -9.76
C GLY A 135 22.37 10.26 -9.97
N SER A 136 22.61 9.79 -11.19
CA SER A 136 23.92 9.87 -11.82
C SER A 136 24.33 11.34 -11.94
N GLU A 137 24.76 11.94 -10.84
CA GLU A 137 25.53 13.19 -10.90
C GLU A 137 26.84 12.88 -11.61
N ARG A 138 26.84 13.24 -12.90
CA ARG A 138 27.97 13.65 -13.71
C ARG A 138 29.21 13.95 -12.86
N ARG A 139 30.19 13.03 -12.89
CA ARG A 139 31.59 13.41 -12.71
C ARG A 139 32.03 14.15 -13.97
N GLU A 140 31.84 15.46 -13.98
CA GLU A 140 32.61 16.40 -14.79
C GLU A 140 33.34 17.35 -13.83
N ALA A 141 34.61 17.04 -13.57
CA ALA A 141 35.72 17.97 -13.35
C ALA A 141 37.03 17.17 -13.30
#